data_AF-A0A381E893-F1
#
_entry.id   AF-A0A381E893-F1
#
_cell.length_a   1.000
_cell.length_b   1.000
_cell.length_c   1.000
_cell.angle_alpha   90.00
_cell.angle_beta   90.00
_cell.angle_gamma   90.00
#
_symmetry.space_group_name_H-M   'P 1'
#
loop_
_entity.id
_entity.type
_entity.pdbx_description
1 polymer ?
#
loop_
_entity_poly.entity_id
_entity_poly.type
_entity_poly.pdbx_seq_one_letter_code
_entity_poly.pdbx_strand_id
1 'polypeptide(L)'
;MEKKKFEDYKELELRTLHGRKVILKVLGLEAKTLFGGAWVEGVGDTDAAGYATVLMPDGRTLMESGLFEGCDIDPEETYFVIEATHPMRGRIVFDKASSDALRDFNHARNQAALAVREAKYAAEEAAVEAVIPGYLQLRDARRLWSKYHADFAAAMESEDMDGVNMPTMPKVDMDELRLKYPRAAVYMRAIDCENGSHFMLAKAGKKAKELLLSGGSLDEATAILDNWTNEINMWN
;
A
#
# COMPACT_ATOMS: atom_id res chain seq x y z
N MET A 1 -13.95 -15.85 -18.38
CA MET A 1 -13.50 -16.70 -17.25
C MET A 1 -13.58 -15.83 -16.01
N GLU A 2 -14.41 -16.19 -15.03
CA GLU A 2 -14.63 -15.39 -13.82
C GLU A 2 -13.33 -15.39 -12.98
N LYS A 3 -12.82 -14.21 -12.63
CA LYS A 3 -11.56 -14.09 -11.87
C LYS A 3 -11.80 -14.57 -10.44
N LYS A 4 -11.04 -15.58 -9.99
CA LYS A 4 -11.11 -16.11 -8.62
C LYS A 4 -10.71 -15.05 -7.59
N LYS A 5 -11.35 -15.08 -6.42
CA LYS A 5 -11.02 -14.18 -5.29
C LYS A 5 -9.86 -14.74 -4.49
N PHE A 6 -9.20 -13.90 -3.67
CA PHE A 6 -8.06 -14.32 -2.87
C PHE A 6 -8.42 -15.48 -1.92
N GLU A 7 -9.61 -15.44 -1.32
CA GLU A 7 -10.11 -16.42 -0.36
C GLU A 7 -10.28 -17.83 -0.96
N ASP A 8 -10.35 -17.92 -2.29
CA ASP A 8 -10.47 -19.19 -3.01
C ASP A 8 -9.11 -19.92 -3.13
N TYR A 9 -8.00 -19.25 -2.79
CA TYR A 9 -6.65 -19.78 -2.90
C TYR A 9 -6.13 -20.27 -1.54
N LYS A 10 -6.54 -21.48 -1.14
CA LYS A 10 -5.93 -22.18 0.01
C LYS A 10 -4.65 -22.90 -0.38
N GLU A 11 -4.66 -23.51 -1.54
CA GLU A 11 -3.51 -24.17 -2.17
C GLU A 11 -3.51 -23.83 -3.65
N LEU A 12 -2.32 -23.66 -4.21
CA LEU A 12 -2.11 -23.50 -5.65
C LEU A 12 -1.40 -24.72 -6.19
N GLU A 13 -2.11 -25.49 -7.02
CA GLU A 13 -1.50 -26.56 -7.80
C GLU A 13 -0.87 -25.98 -9.07
N LEU A 14 0.45 -26.12 -9.16
CA LEU A 14 1.31 -25.54 -10.19
C LEU A 14 2.25 -26.62 -10.74
N ARG A 15 3.00 -26.27 -11.78
CA ARG A 15 4.01 -27.12 -12.41
C ARG A 15 5.31 -26.38 -12.61
N THR A 16 6.42 -27.09 -12.44
CA THR A 16 7.74 -26.60 -12.81
C THR A 16 7.94 -26.65 -14.32
N LEU A 17 8.96 -25.97 -14.85
CA LEU A 17 9.38 -26.13 -16.26
C LEU A 17 9.67 -27.58 -16.65
N HIS A 18 10.15 -28.37 -15.69
CA HIS A 18 10.38 -29.82 -15.87
C HIS A 18 9.10 -30.67 -15.73
N GLY A 19 7.92 -30.05 -15.65
CA GLY A 19 6.63 -30.71 -15.55
C GLY A 19 6.26 -31.26 -14.17
N ARG A 20 7.12 -31.09 -13.15
CA ARG A 20 6.87 -31.62 -11.79
C ARG A 20 5.72 -30.89 -11.13
N LYS A 21 4.82 -31.61 -10.47
CA LYS A 21 3.73 -31.01 -9.68
C LYS A 21 4.29 -30.25 -8.48
N VAL A 22 3.76 -29.07 -8.23
CA VAL A 22 4.05 -28.23 -7.04
C VAL A 22 2.73 -27.82 -6.40
N ILE A 23 2.62 -27.94 -5.08
CA ILE A 23 1.49 -27.44 -4.31
C ILE A 23 2.00 -26.35 -3.38
N LEU A 24 1.66 -25.09 -3.66
CA LEU A 24 2.01 -23.97 -2.79
C LEU A 24 0.95 -23.78 -1.70
N LYS A 25 1.39 -23.70 -0.45
CA LYS A 25 0.54 -23.45 0.71
C LYS A 25 0.40 -21.94 0.91
N VAL A 26 -0.74 -21.38 0.53
CA VAL A 26 -0.99 -19.93 0.62
C VAL A 26 -1.34 -19.55 2.06
N LEU A 27 -0.73 -18.47 2.57
CA LEU A 27 -1.08 -17.91 3.88
C LEU A 27 -2.08 -16.76 3.71
N GLY A 28 -2.84 -16.46 4.77
CA GLY A 28 -3.81 -15.37 4.77
C GLY A 28 -3.16 -13.99 4.60
N LEU A 29 -3.97 -12.98 4.24
CA LEU A 29 -3.50 -11.62 3.94
C LEU A 29 -2.73 -10.95 5.09
N GLU A 30 -2.98 -11.35 6.34
CA GLU A 30 -2.34 -10.79 7.53
C GLU A 30 -0.98 -11.43 7.84
N ALA A 31 -0.60 -12.49 7.14
CA ALA A 31 0.67 -13.17 7.36
C ALA A 31 1.86 -12.31 6.89
N LYS A 32 2.96 -12.37 7.65
CA LYS A 32 4.21 -11.67 7.29
C LYS A 32 4.85 -12.23 6.00
N THR A 33 4.54 -13.46 5.64
CA THR A 33 5.01 -14.13 4.43
C THR A 33 3.83 -14.59 3.60
N LEU A 34 4.00 -14.61 2.28
CA LEU A 34 2.92 -14.91 1.34
C LEU A 34 2.52 -16.39 1.34
N PHE A 35 3.49 -17.28 1.51
CA PHE A 35 3.25 -18.72 1.53
C PHE A 35 3.95 -19.36 2.73
N GLY A 36 3.42 -20.50 3.16
CA GLY A 36 3.89 -21.28 4.31
C GLY A 36 4.80 -22.44 3.91
N GLY A 37 5.19 -22.53 2.64
CA GLY A 37 5.97 -23.62 2.07
C GLY A 37 5.37 -24.16 0.78
N ALA A 38 6.02 -25.19 0.23
CA ALA A 38 5.56 -25.90 -0.95
C ALA A 38 5.71 -27.41 -0.75
N TRP A 39 4.91 -28.20 -1.44
CA TRP A 39 5.20 -29.61 -1.69
C TRP A 39 5.58 -29.77 -3.15
N VAL A 40 6.71 -30.42 -3.43
CA VAL A 40 7.22 -30.62 -4.80
C VAL A 40 7.35 -32.10 -5.10
N GLU A 41 6.80 -32.53 -6.24
CA GLU A 41 6.89 -33.90 -6.72
C GLU A 41 8.36 -34.35 -6.83
N GLY A 42 8.67 -35.50 -6.22
CA GLY A 42 10.02 -36.07 -6.16
C GLY A 42 10.96 -35.43 -5.13
N VAL A 43 10.53 -34.40 -4.40
CA VAL A 43 11.32 -33.75 -3.33
C VAL A 43 10.61 -33.84 -1.98
N GLY A 44 9.29 -33.67 -1.94
CA GLY A 44 8.49 -33.62 -0.71
C GLY A 44 8.20 -32.20 -0.25
N ASP A 45 7.92 -32.03 1.04
CA ASP A 45 7.70 -30.72 1.65
C ASP A 45 9.00 -29.91 1.66
N THR A 46 8.92 -28.68 1.15
CA THR A 46 9.99 -27.69 1.19
C THR A 46 9.52 -26.49 2.00
N ASP A 47 10.47 -25.87 2.70
CA ASP A 47 10.21 -24.54 3.23
C ASP A 47 10.04 -23.55 2.07
N ALA A 48 9.41 -22.44 2.40
CA ALA A 48 9.55 -21.25 1.60
C ALA A 48 10.50 -20.33 2.37
N ALA A 49 11.76 -20.27 1.95
CA ALA A 49 12.65 -19.22 2.42
C ALA A 49 11.97 -17.88 2.12
N GLY A 50 11.95 -16.96 3.10
CA GLY A 50 11.19 -15.72 3.03
C GLY A 50 11.21 -15.08 1.63
N TYR A 51 10.01 -14.82 1.08
CA TYR A 51 9.74 -14.29 -0.26
C TYR A 51 10.32 -12.88 -0.48
N ALA A 52 11.64 -12.73 -0.40
CA ALA A 52 12.36 -11.49 -0.63
C ALA A 52 12.96 -11.42 -2.05
N THR A 53 12.80 -12.45 -2.88
CA THR A 53 13.24 -12.35 -4.29
C THR A 53 12.41 -13.28 -5.17
N VAL A 54 11.24 -12.82 -5.59
CA VAL A 54 10.65 -13.33 -6.84
C VAL A 54 11.61 -12.87 -7.93
N LEU A 55 12.61 -13.69 -8.26
CA LEU A 55 13.37 -13.52 -9.48
C LEU A 55 12.39 -13.83 -10.61
N MET A 56 12.16 -12.86 -11.48
CA MET A 56 11.42 -13.03 -12.73
C MET A 56 12.42 -13.00 -13.88
N PRO A 57 13.28 -14.03 -14.03
CA PRO A 57 14.17 -14.09 -15.18
C PRO A 57 13.31 -14.14 -16.44
N ASP A 58 13.79 -13.46 -17.49
CA ASP A 58 13.28 -13.71 -18.83
C ASP A 58 13.67 -15.11 -19.31
N GLY A 59 12.94 -15.62 -20.30
CA GLY A 59 13.19 -16.94 -20.86
C GLY A 59 14.60 -17.06 -21.47
N ARG A 60 15.16 -15.97 -22.01
CA ARG A 60 16.53 -15.93 -22.53
C ARG A 60 17.54 -16.30 -21.44
N THR A 61 17.44 -15.69 -20.26
CA THR A 61 18.30 -15.97 -19.10
C THR A 61 18.18 -17.44 -18.67
N LEU A 62 16.96 -18.00 -18.71
CA LEU A 62 16.76 -19.41 -18.37
C LEU A 62 17.38 -20.35 -19.41
N MET A 63 17.26 -20.03 -20.69
CA MET A 63 17.90 -20.78 -21.77
C MET A 63 19.44 -20.74 -21.65
N GLU A 64 20.01 -19.56 -21.41
CA GLU A 64 21.46 -19.37 -21.24
C GLU A 64 22.04 -20.15 -20.06
N SER A 65 21.23 -20.44 -19.03
CA SER A 65 21.68 -21.21 -17.86
C SER A 65 22.03 -22.67 -18.19
N GLY A 66 21.49 -23.23 -19.29
CA GLY A 66 21.64 -24.64 -19.65
C GLY A 66 20.96 -25.64 -18.71
N LEU A 67 20.31 -25.18 -17.62
CA LEU A 67 19.70 -26.05 -16.62
C LEU A 67 18.32 -26.60 -17.02
N PHE A 68 17.74 -26.07 -18.10
CA PHE A 68 16.38 -26.38 -18.56
C PHE A 68 16.37 -26.85 -20.02
N GLU A 69 17.44 -27.49 -20.46
CA GLU A 69 17.53 -28.04 -21.82
C GLU A 69 16.36 -29.03 -22.07
N GLY A 70 15.69 -28.88 -23.22
CA GLY A 70 14.52 -29.67 -23.58
C GLY A 70 13.19 -29.22 -22.95
N CYS A 71 13.17 -28.17 -22.13
CA CYS A 71 11.94 -27.53 -21.67
C CYS A 71 11.41 -26.55 -22.73
N ASP A 72 10.08 -26.40 -22.81
CA ASP A 72 9.43 -25.39 -23.65
C ASP A 72 9.51 -24.02 -22.94
N ILE A 73 10.42 -23.16 -23.41
CA ILE A 73 10.69 -21.84 -22.85
C ILE A 73 10.51 -20.78 -23.93
N ASP A 74 9.58 -19.86 -23.69
CA ASP A 74 9.42 -18.64 -24.48
C ASP A 74 10.45 -17.58 -24.04
N PRO A 75 11.35 -17.11 -24.93
CA PRO A 75 12.44 -16.19 -24.59
C PRO A 75 11.97 -14.81 -24.16
N GLU A 76 10.81 -14.34 -24.62
CA GLU A 76 10.30 -12.99 -24.32
C GLU A 76 9.46 -12.96 -23.04
N GLU A 77 9.14 -14.12 -22.48
CA GLU A 77 8.33 -14.24 -21.28
C GLU A 77 9.17 -14.22 -20.02
N THR A 78 8.56 -13.76 -18.94
CA THR A 78 9.14 -13.88 -17.60
C THR A 78 8.57 -15.10 -16.89
N TYR A 79 9.37 -15.74 -16.03
CA TYR A 79 8.94 -16.92 -15.29
C TYR A 79 9.00 -16.68 -13.79
N PHE A 80 8.05 -17.23 -13.05
CA PHE A 80 8.10 -17.15 -11.59
C PHE A 80 9.11 -18.15 -11.05
N VAL A 81 9.91 -17.69 -10.08
CA VAL A 81 10.87 -18.52 -9.36
C VAL A 81 10.66 -18.38 -7.86
N ILE A 82 10.71 -19.51 -7.15
CA ILE A 82 10.73 -19.56 -5.69
C ILE A 82 12.03 -20.24 -5.24
N GLU A 83 12.73 -19.62 -4.29
CA GLU A 83 13.87 -20.24 -3.63
C GLU A 83 13.39 -21.04 -2.41
N ALA A 84 13.80 -22.29 -2.32
CA ALA A 84 13.64 -23.14 -1.14
C ALA A 84 15.02 -23.31 -0.47
N THR A 85 15.06 -23.30 0.85
CA THR A 85 16.29 -23.50 1.64
C THR A 85 16.33 -24.85 2.36
N HIS A 86 15.18 -25.49 2.54
CA HIS A 86 15.01 -26.76 3.23
C HIS A 86 14.04 -27.67 2.44
N PRO A 87 14.30 -28.99 2.35
CA PRO A 87 15.41 -29.75 2.94
C PRO A 87 16.75 -29.54 2.23
N MET A 88 16.74 -28.96 1.02
CA MET A 88 17.92 -28.61 0.25
C MET A 88 17.73 -27.23 -0.37
N ARG A 89 18.83 -26.48 -0.52
CA ARG A 89 18.79 -25.19 -1.20
C ARG A 89 18.58 -25.39 -2.70
N GLY A 90 17.51 -24.81 -3.24
CA GLY A 90 17.15 -24.96 -4.64
C GLY A 90 16.20 -23.89 -5.13
N ARG A 91 16.03 -23.81 -6.45
CA ARG A 91 15.08 -22.91 -7.10
C ARG A 91 14.00 -23.72 -7.80
N ILE A 92 12.75 -23.39 -7.52
CA ILE A 92 11.56 -23.91 -8.18
C ILE A 92 11.20 -22.91 -9.27
N VAL A 93 11.44 -23.26 -10.53
CA VAL A 93 11.07 -22.45 -11.70
C VAL A 93 9.78 -23.00 -12.29
N PHE A 94 8.74 -22.18 -12.34
CA PHE A 94 7.41 -22.56 -12.80
C PHE A 94 7.31 -22.52 -14.33
N ASP A 95 6.44 -23.35 -14.91
CA ASP A 95 6.11 -23.25 -16.35
C ASP A 95 5.32 -21.96 -16.66
N LYS A 96 5.05 -21.71 -17.95
CA LYS A 96 4.33 -20.51 -18.38
C LYS A 96 2.94 -20.41 -17.75
N ALA A 97 2.14 -21.48 -17.85
CA ALA A 97 0.78 -21.52 -17.33
C ALA A 97 0.72 -21.30 -15.81
N SER A 98 1.66 -21.87 -15.07
CA SER A 98 1.77 -21.72 -13.62
C SER A 98 2.29 -20.34 -13.23
N SER A 99 3.18 -19.76 -14.03
CA SER A 99 3.63 -18.38 -13.87
C SER A 99 2.47 -17.40 -14.07
N ASP A 100 1.62 -17.62 -15.07
CA ASP A 100 0.41 -16.82 -15.28
C ASP A 100 -0.59 -16.98 -14.13
N ALA A 101 -0.82 -18.21 -13.65
CA ALA A 101 -1.66 -18.45 -12.48
C ALA A 101 -1.14 -17.71 -11.22
N LEU A 102 0.18 -17.64 -11.03
CA LEU A 102 0.81 -16.88 -9.96
C LEU A 102 0.67 -15.36 -10.12
N ARG A 103 0.67 -14.84 -11.37
CA ARG A 103 0.38 -13.41 -11.64
C ARG A 103 -1.05 -13.08 -11.26
N ASP A 104 -2.01 -13.89 -11.70
CA ASP A 104 -3.42 -13.73 -11.40
C ASP A 104 -3.68 -13.78 -9.89
N PHE A 105 -3.05 -14.74 -9.20
CA PHE A 105 -3.07 -14.82 -7.75
C PHE A 105 -2.51 -13.56 -7.08
N ASN A 106 -1.33 -13.09 -7.48
CA ASN A 106 -0.72 -11.88 -6.94
C ASN A 106 -1.60 -10.64 -7.17
N HIS A 107 -2.24 -10.55 -8.34
CA HIS A 107 -3.18 -9.49 -8.64
C HIS A 107 -4.41 -9.54 -7.73
N ALA A 108 -5.04 -10.71 -7.59
CA ALA A 108 -6.19 -10.91 -6.71
C ALA A 108 -5.84 -10.59 -5.24
N ARG A 109 -4.68 -11.05 -4.77
CA ARG A 109 -4.16 -10.73 -3.43
C ARG A 109 -3.97 -9.24 -3.24
N ASN A 110 -3.30 -8.56 -4.17
CA ASN A 110 -3.04 -7.13 -4.07
C ASN A 110 -4.35 -6.34 -4.04
N GLN A 111 -5.35 -6.72 -4.82
CA GLN A 111 -6.69 -6.12 -4.77
C GLN A 111 -7.36 -6.35 -3.40
N ALA A 112 -7.32 -7.58 -2.87
CA ALA A 112 -7.90 -7.87 -1.56
C ALA A 112 -7.16 -7.12 -0.43
N ALA A 113 -5.82 -7.06 -0.49
CA ALA A 113 -5.01 -6.32 0.47
C ALA A 113 -5.27 -4.81 0.40
N LEU A 114 -5.47 -4.25 -0.79
CA LEU A 114 -5.88 -2.86 -0.95
C LEU A 114 -7.26 -2.62 -0.34
N ALA A 115 -8.24 -3.49 -0.61
CA ALA A 115 -9.58 -3.36 -0.03
C ALA A 115 -9.58 -3.43 1.51
N VAL A 116 -8.78 -4.32 2.10
CA VAL A 116 -8.61 -4.39 3.57
C VAL A 116 -7.99 -3.10 4.11
N ARG A 117 -6.96 -2.58 3.44
CA ARG A 117 -6.31 -1.32 3.84
C ARG A 117 -7.27 -0.14 3.73
N GLU A 118 -8.02 -0.04 2.63
CA GLU A 118 -9.03 0.99 2.42
C GLU A 118 -10.14 0.93 3.47
N ALA A 119 -10.65 -0.27 3.79
CA ALA A 119 -11.65 -0.45 4.84
C ALA A 119 -11.11 -0.02 6.22
N LYS A 120 -9.85 -0.35 6.52
CA LYS A 120 -9.20 0.09 7.76
C LYS A 120 -9.06 1.61 7.82
N TYR A 121 -8.55 2.23 6.76
CA TYR A 121 -8.43 3.69 6.68
C TYR A 121 -9.81 4.37 6.81
N ALA A 122 -10.82 3.88 6.10
CA ALA A 122 -12.17 4.41 6.20
C ALA A 122 -12.76 4.28 7.61
N ALA A 123 -12.49 3.17 8.31
CA ALA A 123 -12.91 2.98 9.70
C ALA A 123 -12.19 3.93 10.67
N GLU A 124 -10.88 4.14 10.50
CA GLU A 124 -10.10 5.10 11.28
C GLU A 124 -10.63 6.53 11.07
N GLU A 125 -10.90 6.91 9.83
CA GLU A 125 -11.42 8.23 9.49
C GLU A 125 -12.86 8.44 9.99
N ALA A 126 -13.71 7.42 9.93
CA ALA A 126 -15.05 7.45 10.51
C ALA A 126 -15.01 7.57 12.04
N ALA A 127 -14.04 6.92 12.71
CA ALA A 127 -13.83 7.06 14.14
C ALA A 127 -13.39 8.48 14.51
N VAL A 128 -12.52 9.10 13.70
CA VAL A 128 -12.14 10.51 13.89
C VAL A 128 -13.33 11.43 13.67
N GLU A 129 -14.11 11.25 12.60
CA GLU A 129 -15.30 12.07 12.32
C GLU A 129 -16.35 11.99 13.45
N ALA A 130 -16.50 10.83 14.08
CA ALA A 130 -17.40 10.63 15.21
C ALA A 130 -17.01 11.50 16.42
N VAL A 131 -15.71 11.74 16.64
CA VAL A 131 -15.18 12.57 17.73
C VAL A 131 -15.04 14.04 17.31
N ILE A 132 -14.73 14.29 16.04
CA ILE A 132 -14.42 15.59 15.47
C ILE A 132 -15.28 15.78 14.21
N PRO A 133 -16.53 16.23 14.38
CA PRO A 133 -17.44 16.46 13.25
C PRO A 133 -16.89 17.50 12.27
N GLY A 134 -17.04 17.23 10.98
CA GLY A 134 -16.57 18.08 9.88
C GLY A 134 -15.13 17.83 9.45
N TYR A 135 -14.43 16.87 10.06
CA TYR A 135 -13.08 16.46 9.65
C TYR A 135 -13.06 15.97 8.20
N LEU A 136 -13.96 15.06 7.83
CA LEU A 136 -14.04 14.52 6.46
C LEU A 136 -14.31 15.61 5.43
N GLN A 137 -15.21 16.57 5.75
CA GLN A 137 -15.55 17.67 4.84
C GLN A 137 -14.34 18.57 4.57
N LEU A 138 -13.60 18.94 5.61
CA LEU A 138 -12.38 19.75 5.44
C LEU A 138 -11.25 18.98 4.75
N ARG A 139 -11.09 17.68 5.05
CA ARG A 139 -10.11 16.81 4.39
C ARG A 139 -10.40 16.68 2.90
N ASP A 140 -11.65 16.43 2.52
CA ASP A 140 -12.06 16.26 1.13
C ASP A 140 -11.94 17.56 0.35
N ALA A 141 -12.33 18.69 0.96
CA ALA A 141 -12.13 20.00 0.39
C ALA A 141 -10.64 20.30 0.17
N ARG A 142 -9.78 19.99 1.15
CA ARG A 142 -8.32 20.13 1.00
C ARG A 142 -7.78 19.25 -0.13
N ARG A 143 -8.20 17.98 -0.22
CA ARG A 143 -7.78 17.05 -1.28
C ARG A 143 -8.18 17.56 -2.67
N LEU A 144 -9.39 18.12 -2.79
CA LEU A 144 -9.89 18.69 -4.04
C LEU A 144 -9.02 19.89 -4.49
N TRP A 145 -8.70 20.81 -3.57
CA TRP A 145 -7.80 21.93 -3.83
C TRP A 145 -6.38 21.49 -4.17
N SER A 146 -5.81 20.55 -3.42
CA SER A 146 -4.48 20.01 -3.71
C SER A 146 -4.42 19.34 -5.08
N LYS A 147 -5.45 18.57 -5.45
CA LYS A 147 -5.56 17.97 -6.78
C LYS A 147 -5.63 19.03 -7.87
N TYR A 148 -6.48 20.05 -7.70
CA TYR A 148 -6.56 21.15 -8.65
C TYR A 148 -5.20 21.83 -8.86
N HIS A 149 -4.48 22.15 -7.79
CA HIS A 149 -3.16 22.78 -7.91
C HIS A 149 -2.13 21.88 -8.60
N ALA A 150 -2.12 20.58 -8.31
CA ALA A 150 -1.22 19.63 -8.97
C ALA A 150 -1.56 19.48 -10.46
N ASP A 151 -2.83 19.32 -10.80
CA ASP A 151 -3.30 19.22 -12.19
C ASP A 151 -3.01 20.53 -12.95
N PHE A 152 -3.15 21.68 -12.29
CA PHE A 152 -2.89 22.99 -12.88
C PHE A 152 -1.40 23.17 -13.17
N ALA A 153 -0.53 22.82 -12.23
CA ALA A 153 0.91 22.86 -12.42
C ALA A 153 1.34 21.92 -13.57
N ALA A 154 0.82 20.69 -13.61
CA ALA A 154 1.10 19.74 -14.69
C ALA A 154 0.61 20.25 -16.05
N ALA A 155 -0.54 20.94 -16.11
CA ALA A 155 -1.03 21.55 -17.34
C ALA A 155 -0.14 22.71 -17.82
N MET A 156 0.43 23.49 -16.90
CA MET A 156 1.36 24.58 -17.22
C MET A 156 2.73 24.06 -17.67
N GLU A 157 3.17 22.91 -17.18
CA GLU A 157 4.44 22.27 -17.54
C GLU A 157 4.36 21.43 -18.83
N SER A 158 3.15 21.09 -19.28
CA SER A 158 2.94 20.27 -20.48
C SER A 158 2.98 21.13 -21.74
N GLU A 159 4.00 20.88 -22.57
CA GLU A 159 4.16 21.54 -23.89
C GLU A 159 2.95 21.29 -24.82
N ASP A 160 2.26 20.16 -24.64
CA ASP A 160 1.09 19.77 -25.44
C ASP A 160 -0.23 20.42 -24.97
N MET A 161 -0.27 21.03 -23.78
CA MET A 161 -1.52 21.51 -23.18
C MET A 161 -1.76 23.03 -23.26
N ASP A 162 -0.77 23.83 -23.72
CA ASP A 162 -0.81 25.29 -24.05
C ASP A 162 -2.00 26.11 -23.51
N GLY A 163 -2.34 25.96 -22.23
CA GLY A 163 -3.50 26.61 -21.61
C GLY A 163 -4.89 26.24 -22.16
N VAL A 164 -5.02 25.27 -23.08
CA VAL A 164 -6.30 24.94 -23.75
C VAL A 164 -7.20 24.06 -22.88
N ASN A 165 -6.62 23.12 -22.13
CA ASN A 165 -7.37 22.16 -21.30
C ASN A 165 -7.04 22.30 -19.81
N MET A 166 -7.25 23.50 -19.27
CA MET A 166 -6.96 23.80 -17.86
C MET A 166 -7.96 23.11 -16.92
N PRO A 167 -7.52 22.62 -15.75
CA PRO A 167 -8.41 22.02 -14.77
C PRO A 167 -9.40 23.05 -14.23
N THR A 168 -10.59 22.59 -13.83
CA THR A 168 -11.64 23.45 -13.28
C THR A 168 -11.38 23.76 -11.80
N MET A 169 -11.43 25.04 -11.44
CA MET A 169 -11.25 25.48 -10.05
C MET A 169 -12.37 24.93 -9.15
N PRO A 170 -12.04 24.40 -7.96
CA PRO A 170 -13.03 24.01 -6.96
C PRO A 170 -13.88 25.21 -6.51
N LYS A 171 -15.17 24.98 -6.27
CA LYS A 171 -16.10 26.00 -5.73
C LYS A 171 -16.16 26.00 -4.20
N VAL A 172 -15.37 25.15 -3.55
CA VAL A 172 -15.45 24.94 -2.11
C VAL A 172 -14.66 26.01 -1.38
N ASP A 173 -15.32 26.79 -0.54
CA ASP A 173 -14.67 27.76 0.33
C ASP A 173 -14.11 27.08 1.58
N MET A 174 -12.78 27.04 1.67
CA MET A 174 -12.08 26.42 2.79
C MET A 174 -12.21 27.22 4.09
N ASP A 175 -12.30 28.54 4.01
CA ASP A 175 -12.33 29.40 5.19
C ASP A 175 -13.73 29.39 5.83
N GLU A 176 -14.78 29.36 5.01
CA GLU A 176 -16.15 29.11 5.49
C GLU A 176 -16.26 27.74 6.18
N LEU A 177 -15.67 26.68 5.61
CA LEU A 177 -15.66 25.35 6.23
C LEU A 177 -14.90 25.33 7.57
N ARG A 178 -13.79 26.06 7.67
CA ARG A 178 -13.02 26.17 8.92
C ARG A 178 -13.79 26.91 10.01
N LEU A 179 -14.53 27.95 9.65
CA LEU A 179 -15.41 28.67 10.57
C LEU A 179 -16.58 27.80 11.04
N LYS A 180 -17.12 26.96 10.14
CA LYS A 180 -18.19 26.02 10.48
C LYS A 180 -17.72 24.90 11.40
N TYR A 181 -16.49 24.42 11.23
CA TYR A 181 -15.91 23.33 12.03
C TYR A 181 -14.55 23.72 12.64
N PRO A 182 -14.55 24.61 13.65
CA PRO A 182 -13.30 25.13 14.23
C PRO A 182 -12.46 24.02 14.87
N ARG A 183 -13.09 23.03 15.52
CA ARG A 183 -12.38 21.89 16.12
C ARG A 183 -11.66 21.04 15.07
N ALA A 184 -12.35 20.76 13.96
CA ALA A 184 -11.77 20.02 12.85
C ALA A 184 -10.64 20.80 12.15
N ALA A 185 -10.75 22.13 12.07
CA ALA A 185 -9.69 22.99 11.54
C ALA A 185 -8.41 22.93 12.39
N VAL A 186 -8.52 23.03 13.72
CA VAL A 186 -7.36 22.90 14.63
C VAL A 186 -6.81 21.47 14.59
N TYR A 187 -7.67 20.46 14.49
CA TYR A 187 -7.24 19.07 14.35
C TYR A 187 -6.42 18.83 13.07
N MET A 188 -6.86 19.37 11.93
CA MET A 188 -6.09 19.30 10.69
C MET A 188 -4.75 20.03 10.79
N ARG A 189 -4.73 21.19 11.45
CA ARG A 189 -3.48 21.90 11.74
C ARG A 189 -2.54 21.05 12.62
N ALA A 190 -3.08 20.32 13.60
CA ALA A 190 -2.30 19.42 14.45
C ALA A 190 -1.66 18.27 13.64
N ILE A 191 -2.38 17.68 12.70
CA ILE A 191 -1.85 16.67 11.76
C ILE A 191 -0.73 17.25 10.91
N ASP A 192 -0.90 18.48 10.39
CA ASP A 192 0.14 19.15 9.60
C ASP A 192 1.40 19.41 10.41
N CYS A 193 1.25 19.83 11.67
CA CYS A 193 2.37 20.00 12.60
C CYS A 193 3.05 18.67 12.94
N GLU A 194 2.28 17.60 13.19
CA GLU A 194 2.80 16.25 13.47
C GLU A 194 3.68 15.71 12.34
N ASN A 195 3.29 15.96 11.09
CA ASN A 195 4.04 15.56 9.90
C ASN A 195 5.15 16.55 9.50
N GLY A 196 5.34 17.63 10.26
CA GLY A 196 6.37 18.63 10.00
C GLY A 196 7.78 18.09 10.26
N SER A 197 8.77 18.66 9.57
CA SER A 197 10.17 18.22 9.68
C SER A 197 10.83 18.53 11.04
N HIS A 198 10.26 19.44 11.84
CA HIS A 198 10.82 19.82 13.13
C HIS A 198 10.28 18.94 14.25
N PHE A 199 11.17 18.25 14.98
CA PHE A 199 10.80 17.35 16.06
C PHE A 199 9.87 17.98 17.11
N MET A 200 10.12 19.24 17.51
CA MET A 200 9.29 19.95 18.48
C MET A 200 7.89 20.26 17.94
N LEU A 201 7.81 20.66 16.67
CA LEU A 201 6.54 20.88 15.98
C LEU A 201 5.75 19.57 15.86
N ALA A 202 6.43 18.48 15.52
CA ALA A 202 5.84 17.16 15.41
C ALA A 202 5.24 16.68 16.75
N LYS A 203 5.99 16.87 17.85
CA LYS A 203 5.53 16.53 19.20
C LYS A 203 4.34 17.38 19.64
N ALA A 204 4.37 18.69 19.38
CA ALA A 204 3.25 19.58 19.68
C ALA A 204 2.00 19.19 18.88
N GLY A 205 2.16 18.88 17.59
CA GLY A 205 1.10 18.35 16.72
C GLY A 205 0.47 17.09 17.29
N LYS A 206 1.29 16.09 17.64
CA LYS A 206 0.80 14.84 18.25
C LYS A 206 0.02 15.10 19.55
N LYS A 207 0.55 15.94 20.45
CA LYS A 207 -0.10 16.26 21.73
C LYS A 207 -1.44 16.98 21.54
N ALA A 208 -1.50 17.97 20.64
CA ALA A 208 -2.74 18.66 20.32
C ALA A 208 -3.77 17.71 19.67
N LYS A 209 -3.32 16.79 18.80
CA LYS A 209 -4.17 15.76 18.19
C LYS A 209 -4.80 14.85 19.24
N GLU A 210 -4.00 14.32 20.16
CA GLU A 210 -4.46 13.46 21.25
C GLU A 210 -5.43 14.18 22.20
N LEU A 211 -5.15 15.45 22.52
CA LEU A 211 -6.05 16.30 23.32
C LEU A 211 -7.41 16.50 22.64
N LEU A 212 -7.41 16.77 21.33
CA LEU A 212 -8.66 16.96 20.59
C LEU A 212 -9.46 15.65 20.45
N LEU A 213 -8.79 14.49 20.34
CA LEU A 213 -9.45 13.18 20.31
C LEU A 213 -10.01 12.76 21.68
N SER A 214 -9.41 13.19 22.78
CA SER A 214 -9.92 12.90 24.13
C SER A 214 -11.07 13.81 24.59
N GLY A 215 -11.50 14.76 23.75
CA GLY A 215 -12.56 15.72 24.10
C GLY A 215 -12.05 16.98 24.80
N GLY A 216 -10.73 17.23 24.84
CA GLY A 216 -10.12 18.40 25.47
C GLY A 216 -10.46 19.74 24.79
N SER A 217 -9.98 20.83 25.39
CA SER A 217 -10.29 22.21 24.98
C SER A 217 -9.62 22.60 23.66
N LEU A 218 -10.34 23.37 22.85
CA LEU A 218 -9.82 23.91 21.58
C LEU A 218 -8.74 24.98 21.81
N ASP A 219 -8.89 25.79 22.86
CA ASP A 219 -7.94 26.84 23.21
C ASP A 219 -6.61 26.26 23.67
N GLU A 220 -6.66 25.19 24.47
CA GLU A 220 -5.47 24.46 24.92
C GLU A 220 -4.73 23.82 23.74
N ALA A 221 -5.46 23.16 22.84
CA ALA A 221 -4.87 22.58 21.64
C ALA A 221 -4.21 23.65 20.76
N THR A 222 -4.86 24.80 20.58
CA THR A 222 -4.33 25.93 19.82
C THR A 222 -3.08 26.51 20.49
N ALA A 223 -3.10 26.68 21.81
CA ALA A 223 -1.97 27.16 22.58
C ALA A 223 -0.75 26.23 22.50
N ILE A 224 -0.96 24.91 22.48
CA ILE A 224 0.11 23.91 22.26
C ILE A 224 0.74 24.09 20.87
N LEU A 225 -0.09 24.27 19.84
CA LEU A 225 0.36 24.44 18.46
C LEU A 225 1.04 25.79 18.22
N ASP A 226 0.62 26.85 18.90
CA ASP A 226 1.22 28.19 18.78
C ASP A 226 2.54 28.29 19.55
N ASN A 227 2.63 27.64 20.71
CA ASN A 227 3.79 27.66 21.60
C ASN A 227 4.70 26.44 21.44
N TRP A 228 4.78 25.87 20.24
CA TRP A 228 5.54 24.65 19.96
C TRP A 228 7.07 24.79 20.18
N THR A 229 7.58 26.03 20.24
CA THR A 229 8.98 26.35 20.54
C THR A 229 9.31 26.44 22.02
N ASN A 230 8.31 26.48 22.92
CA ASN A 230 8.54 26.63 24.35
C ASN A 230 8.84 25.30 25.03
N GLU A 231 9.88 25.28 25.89
CA GLU A 231 10.39 24.09 26.58
C GLU A 231 9.35 23.38 27.48
N ILE A 232 8.27 24.07 27.88
CA ILE A 232 7.19 23.52 28.73
C ILE A 232 6.44 22.37 28.01
N ASN A 233 6.47 22.31 26.67
CA ASN A 233 5.92 21.21 25.90
C ASN A 233 6.85 19.98 25.82
N MET A 234 8.06 20.05 26.38
CA MET A 234 9.06 18.98 26.32
C MET A 234 8.79 17.84 27.30
N TRP A 235 8.10 18.08 28.43
CA TRP A 235 8.12 17.16 29.59
C TRP A 235 6.77 16.87 30.26
N ASN A 236 5.66 16.89 29.52
CA ASN A 236 4.40 16.27 29.96
C ASN A 236 3.77 15.49 28.81
#